data_AF-A0A4Y8K3L9-F1
#
_entry.id   AF-A0A4Y8K3L9-F1
#
_cell.length_a   1.000
_cell.length_b   1.000
_cell.length_c   1.000
_cell.angle_alpha   90.00
_cell.angle_beta   90.00
_cell.angle_gamma   90.00
#
_symmetry.space_group_name_H-M   'P 1'
#
loop_
_entity.id
_entity.type
_entity.pdbx_description
1 polymer ?
#
loop_
_entity_poly.entity_id
_entity_poly.type
_entity_poly.pdbx_seq_one_letter_code
_entity_poly.pdbx_strand_id
1 'polypeptide(L)'
;MTAASTEALSVRALYEILEQQFNGKTWSLNEMAIGYTNDVGYIGRLLLAHDGTWPIDGDATAELKHKLAESLWWTFVLASKLDIDIDQAFSETMSTIRTNLEATIERTAL
;
A
#
# COMPACT_ATOMS: atom_id res chain seq x y z
N MET A 1 -7.72 14.21 2.16
CA MET A 1 -6.28 13.96 2.41
C MET A 1 -5.99 13.97 3.90
N THR A 2 -5.57 12.83 4.41
CA THR A 2 -5.09 12.65 5.79
C THR A 2 -3.65 13.18 5.94
N ALA A 3 -3.16 13.26 7.20
CA ALA A 3 -1.76 13.58 7.47
C ALA A 3 -0.80 12.58 6.79
N ALA A 4 -1.19 11.29 6.76
CA ALA A 4 -0.41 10.24 6.11
C ALA A 4 -0.34 10.40 4.59
N SER A 5 -1.45 10.73 3.92
CA SER A 5 -1.42 10.93 2.47
C SER A 5 -0.68 12.20 2.07
N THR A 6 -0.72 13.25 2.89
CA THR A 6 0.07 14.47 2.66
C THR A 6 1.58 14.18 2.73
N GLU A 7 2.01 13.45 3.77
CA GLU A 7 3.41 13.01 3.90
C GLU A 7 3.81 12.07 2.76
N ALA A 8 2.91 11.20 2.31
CA ALA A 8 3.21 10.31 1.19
C ALA A 8 3.51 11.09 -0.10
N LEU A 9 2.75 12.14 -0.39
CA LEU A 9 2.96 12.96 -1.57
C LEU A 9 4.21 13.86 -1.45
N SER A 10 4.55 14.32 -0.24
CA SER A 10 5.80 15.08 -0.01
C SER A 10 7.02 14.20 -0.31
N VAL A 11 7.02 12.96 0.17
CA VAL A 11 8.07 11.97 -0.11
C VAL A 11 8.11 11.62 -1.60
N ARG A 12 6.95 11.46 -2.26
CA ARG A 12 6.91 11.20 -3.71
C ARG A 12 7.53 12.33 -4.52
N ALA A 13 7.31 13.58 -4.14
CA ALA A 13 7.93 14.73 -4.80
C ALA A 13 9.46 14.68 -4.71
N LEU A 14 10.02 14.22 -3.58
CA LEU A 14 11.47 14.02 -3.44
C LEU A 14 11.99 12.91 -4.36
N TYR A 15 11.27 11.79 -4.46
CA TYR A 15 11.61 10.73 -5.42
C TYR A 15 11.59 11.22 -6.86
N GLU A 16 10.60 12.03 -7.25
CA GLU A 16 10.50 12.57 -8.60
C GLU A 16 11.67 13.49 -8.97
N ILE A 17 12.18 14.26 -8.01
CA ILE A 17 13.40 15.05 -8.20
C ILE A 17 14.58 14.12 -8.50
N LEU A 18 14.76 13.05 -7.71
CA LEU A 18 15.85 12.09 -7.90
C LEU A 18 15.72 11.32 -9.20
N GLU A 19 14.51 10.86 -9.54
CA GLU A 19 14.22 10.18 -10.80
C GLU A 19 14.57 11.08 -12.00
N GLN A 20 14.19 12.35 -11.95
CA GLN A 20 14.54 13.31 -13.00
C GLN A 20 16.06 13.52 -13.11
N GLN A 21 16.77 13.60 -11.98
CA GLN A 21 18.23 13.79 -11.95
C GLN A 21 19.01 12.56 -12.47
N PHE A 22 18.60 11.36 -12.06
CA PHE A 22 19.32 10.13 -12.41
C PHE A 22 18.88 9.51 -13.73
N ASN A 23 17.59 9.58 -14.05
CA ASN A 23 16.99 8.87 -15.18
C ASN A 23 16.53 9.80 -16.31
N GLY A 24 16.54 11.12 -16.09
CA GLY A 24 16.03 12.11 -17.05
C GLY A 24 14.51 12.12 -17.23
N LYS A 25 13.79 11.31 -16.43
CA LYS A 25 12.33 11.20 -16.42
C LYS A 25 11.86 10.72 -15.04
N THR A 26 10.63 11.07 -14.67
CA THR A 26 9.95 10.41 -13.55
C THR A 26 9.49 9.01 -13.95
N TRP A 27 9.26 8.17 -12.94
CA TRP A 27 8.72 6.83 -13.14
C TRP A 27 7.31 6.87 -13.70
N SER A 28 7.05 6.01 -14.68
CA SER A 28 5.72 5.74 -15.23
C SER A 28 4.85 4.96 -14.24
N LEU A 29 3.54 4.92 -14.50
CA LEU A 29 2.60 4.08 -13.73
C LEU A 29 3.03 2.61 -13.68
N ASN A 30 3.59 2.08 -14.77
CA ASN A 30 4.06 0.69 -14.82
C ASN A 30 5.31 0.47 -13.96
N GLU A 31 6.26 1.41 -13.98
CA GLU A 31 7.46 1.35 -13.13
C GLU A 31 7.07 1.44 -11.64
N MET A 32 6.13 2.32 -11.28
CA MET A 32 5.58 2.39 -9.92
C MET A 32 4.83 1.12 -9.52
N ALA A 33 4.05 0.52 -10.43
CA ALA A 33 3.34 -0.74 -10.17
C ALA A 33 4.30 -1.91 -9.89
N ILE A 34 5.45 -1.96 -10.56
CA ILE A 34 6.50 -2.95 -10.30
C ILE A 34 7.09 -2.74 -8.90
N GLY A 35 7.43 -1.50 -8.54
CA GLY A 35 7.91 -1.15 -7.20
C GLY A 35 6.93 -1.57 -6.11
N TYR A 36 5.64 -1.23 -6.29
CA TYR A 36 4.59 -1.61 -5.35
C TYR A 36 4.45 -3.13 -5.21
N THR A 37 4.43 -3.85 -6.33
CA THR A 37 4.30 -5.32 -6.32
C THR A 37 5.47 -6.00 -5.63
N ASN A 38 6.69 -5.46 -5.76
CA ASN A 38 7.86 -5.96 -5.05
C ASN A 38 7.68 -5.85 -3.52
N ASP A 39 7.23 -4.70 -3.02
CA ASP A 39 7.04 -4.49 -1.59
C ASP A 39 5.91 -5.36 -1.02
N VAL A 40 4.80 -5.51 -1.75
CA VAL A 40 3.71 -6.44 -1.38
C VAL A 40 4.19 -7.89 -1.37
N GLY A 41 4.98 -8.30 -2.37
CA GLY A 41 5.57 -9.63 -2.40
C GLY A 41 6.51 -9.89 -1.22
N TYR A 42 7.25 -8.86 -0.80
CA TYR A 42 8.15 -8.97 0.34
C TYR A 42 7.41 -9.06 1.68
N ILE A 43 6.27 -8.36 1.85
CA ILE A 43 5.37 -8.57 3.00
C ILE A 43 5.01 -10.05 3.14
N GLY A 44 4.70 -10.74 2.04
CA GLY A 44 4.41 -12.17 2.07
C GLY A 44 5.53 -13.01 2.69
N ARG A 45 6.79 -12.72 2.36
CA ARG A 45 7.95 -13.41 2.96
C ARG A 45 8.12 -13.05 4.44
N LEU A 46 7.87 -11.80 4.81
CA LEU A 46 7.95 -11.33 6.18
C LEU A 46 6.87 -11.96 7.07
N LEU A 47 5.68 -12.24 6.54
CA LEU A 47 4.65 -13.00 7.23
C LEU A 47 5.07 -14.47 7.45
N LEU A 48 5.68 -15.13 6.45
CA LEU A 48 6.22 -16.47 6.64
C LEU A 48 7.33 -16.49 7.72
N ALA A 49 8.16 -15.44 7.76
CA ALA A 49 9.18 -15.28 8.79
C ALA A 49 8.58 -15.03 10.18
N HIS A 50 7.52 -14.20 10.28
CA HIS A 50 6.75 -14.01 11.50
C HIS A 50 6.19 -15.34 12.03
N ASP A 51 5.71 -16.20 11.13
CA ASP A 51 5.17 -17.52 11.47
C ASP A 51 6.27 -18.58 11.70
N GLY A 52 7.56 -18.21 11.57
CA GLY A 52 8.70 -19.10 11.78
C GLY A 52 8.93 -20.14 10.69
N THR A 53 8.28 -19.98 9.53
CA THR A 53 8.33 -20.93 8.41
C THR A 53 9.31 -20.54 7.30
N TRP A 54 9.89 -19.33 7.39
CA TRP A 54 10.87 -18.83 6.43
C TRP A 54 12.01 -18.11 7.16
N PRO A 55 13.29 -18.47 6.92
CA PRO A 55 14.41 -17.78 7.53
C PRO A 55 14.61 -16.41 6.86
N ILE A 56 14.80 -15.38 7.69
CA ILE A 56 15.20 -14.05 7.23
C ILE A 56 16.25 -13.49 8.17
N ASP A 57 17.17 -12.71 7.62
CA ASP A 57 18.16 -11.99 8.40
C ASP A 57 17.54 -10.73 9.00
N GLY A 58 17.98 -10.35 10.20
CA GLY A 58 17.57 -9.11 10.86
C GLY A 58 16.23 -9.18 11.59
N ASP A 59 15.61 -8.02 11.79
CA ASP A 59 14.35 -7.87 12.53
C ASP A 59 13.16 -7.90 11.57
N ALA A 60 12.61 -9.11 11.38
CA ALA A 60 11.44 -9.34 10.52
C ALA A 60 10.23 -8.49 10.91
N THR A 61 10.05 -8.18 12.20
CA THR A 61 8.89 -7.39 12.67
C THR A 61 9.06 -5.92 12.31
N ALA A 62 10.27 -5.37 12.47
CA ALA A 62 10.57 -4.01 12.04
C ALA A 62 10.42 -3.85 10.52
N GLU A 63 10.95 -4.80 9.75
CA GLU A 63 10.82 -4.83 8.29
C GLU A 63 9.36 -4.94 7.85
N LEU A 64 8.55 -5.77 8.52
CA LEU A 64 7.12 -5.90 8.22
C LEU A 64 6.37 -4.58 8.43
N LYS A 65 6.62 -3.89 9.55
CA LYS A 65 6.03 -2.57 9.80
C LYS A 65 6.41 -1.56 8.71
N HIS A 66 7.68 -1.56 8.31
CA HIS A 66 8.18 -0.68 7.27
C HIS A 66 7.49 -0.95 5.92
N LYS A 67 7.41 -2.21 5.50
CA LYS A 67 6.82 -2.57 4.19
C LYS A 67 5.30 -2.40 4.14
N LEU A 68 4.60 -2.59 5.25
CA LEU A 68 3.19 -2.23 5.36
C LEU A 68 2.98 -0.72 5.19
N ALA A 69 3.85 0.11 5.77
CA ALA A 69 3.79 1.56 5.59
C ALA A 69 4.12 1.97 4.15
N GLU A 70 5.12 1.36 3.51
CA GLU A 70 5.43 1.61 2.08
C GLU A 70 4.28 1.17 1.16
N SER A 71 3.57 0.10 1.49
CA SER A 71 2.39 -0.33 0.72
C SER A 71 1.25 0.69 0.78
N LEU A 72 1.05 1.34 1.94
CA LEU A 72 0.14 2.48 2.04
C LEU A 72 0.66 3.68 1.23
N TRP A 73 1.97 3.97 1.29
CA TRP A 73 2.60 5.02 0.51
C TRP A 73 2.35 4.85 -0.99
N TRP A 74 2.62 3.65 -1.54
CA TRP A 74 2.35 3.33 -2.93
C TRP A 74 0.88 3.54 -3.30
N THR A 75 -0.04 3.12 -2.42
CA THR A 75 -1.48 3.28 -2.64
C THR A 75 -1.87 4.77 -2.71
N PHE A 76 -1.35 5.61 -1.81
CA PHE A 76 -1.58 7.07 -1.84
C PHE A 76 -1.00 7.72 -3.11
N VAL A 77 0.21 7.33 -3.50
CA VAL A 77 0.89 7.86 -4.69
C VAL A 77 0.12 7.50 -5.96
N LEU A 78 -0.23 6.22 -6.14
CA LEU A 78 -0.95 5.76 -7.32
C LEU A 78 -2.33 6.40 -7.41
N ALA A 79 -3.05 6.52 -6.29
CA ALA A 79 -4.33 7.21 -6.25
C ALA A 79 -4.19 8.68 -6.68
N SER A 80 -3.21 9.41 -6.16
CA SER A 80 -2.94 10.79 -6.57
C SER A 80 -2.58 10.91 -8.05
N LYS A 81 -1.77 9.99 -8.60
CA LYS A 81 -1.39 9.99 -10.02
C LYS A 81 -2.53 9.66 -10.97
N LEU A 82 -3.56 9.00 -10.47
CA LEU A 82 -4.74 8.59 -11.22
C LEU A 82 -5.97 9.45 -10.93
N ASP A 83 -5.82 10.53 -10.15
CA ASP A 83 -6.92 11.42 -9.73
C ASP A 83 -8.05 10.68 -8.98
N ILE A 84 -7.66 9.75 -8.11
CA ILE A 84 -8.58 8.95 -7.28
C ILE A 84 -8.58 9.52 -5.87
N ASP A 85 -9.77 9.91 -5.36
CA ASP A 85 -9.97 10.14 -3.94
C ASP A 85 -10.00 8.79 -3.19
N ILE A 86 -8.83 8.37 -2.71
CA ILE A 86 -8.67 7.09 -2.03
C ILE A 86 -9.38 7.04 -0.67
N ASP A 87 -9.54 8.18 0.01
CA ASP A 87 -10.22 8.25 1.30
C ASP A 87 -11.73 7.97 1.08
N GLN A 88 -12.31 8.58 0.05
CA GLN A 88 -13.69 8.31 -0.38
C GLN A 88 -13.86 6.88 -0.90
N ALA A 89 -13.01 6.44 -1.83
CA ALA A 89 -13.10 5.11 -2.43
C ALA A 89 -13.00 3.99 -1.39
N PHE A 90 -12.12 4.13 -0.40
CA PHE A 90 -12.01 3.19 0.72
C PHE A 90 -13.30 3.17 1.54
N SER A 91 -13.83 4.34 1.91
CA SER A 91 -15.04 4.46 2.74
C SER A 91 -16.26 3.82 2.08
N GLU A 92 -16.50 4.11 0.80
CA GLU A 92 -17.60 3.53 0.02
C GLU A 92 -17.47 2.01 -0.13
N THR A 93 -16.26 1.54 -0.44
CA THR A 93 -15.97 0.10 -0.59
C THR A 93 -16.20 -0.64 0.73
N MET A 94 -15.65 -0.14 1.85
CA MET A 94 -15.81 -0.77 3.16
C MET A 94 -17.26 -0.75 3.65
N SER A 95 -18.01 0.34 3.37
CA SER A 95 -19.44 0.39 3.70
C SER A 95 -20.22 -0.69 2.96
N THR A 96 -19.96 -0.85 1.66
CA THR A 96 -20.60 -1.89 0.84
C THR A 96 -20.27 -3.29 1.35
N ILE A 97 -19.00 -3.56 1.63
CA ILE A 97 -18.55 -4.85 2.17
C ILE A 97 -19.25 -5.13 3.51
N ARG A 98 -19.29 -4.15 4.42
CA ARG A 98 -19.94 -4.29 5.74
C ARG A 98 -21.41 -4.68 5.61
N THR A 99 -22.18 -3.93 4.82
CA THR A 99 -23.62 -4.21 4.62
C THR A 99 -23.85 -5.63 4.08
N ASN A 100 -23.04 -6.08 3.13
CA ASN A 100 -23.16 -7.42 2.57
C ASN A 100 -22.83 -8.53 3.59
N LEU A 101 -21.83 -8.30 4.43
CA LEU A 101 -21.45 -9.21 5.50
C LEU A 101 -22.53 -9.28 6.58
N GLU A 102 -23.07 -8.14 7.02
CA GLU A 102 -24.15 -8.06 8.01
C GLU A 102 -25.40 -8.82 7.52
N ALA A 103 -25.84 -8.57 6.29
CA ALA A 103 -26.97 -9.30 5.70
C ALA A 103 -26.73 -10.80 5.57
N THR A 104 -25.47 -11.22 5.34
CA THR A 104 -25.11 -12.64 5.28
C THR A 104 -25.16 -13.27 6.66
N ILE A 105 -24.62 -12.60 7.68
CA ILE A 105 -24.66 -13.05 9.08
C ILE A 105 -26.11 -13.28 9.52
N GLU A 106 -27.00 -12.31 9.27
CA GLU A 106 -28.43 -12.42 9.59
C GLU A 106 -29.11 -13.61 8.91
N ARG A 107 -28.83 -13.84 7.62
CA ARG A 107 -29.36 -14.98 6.87
C ARG A 107 -28.87 -16.33 7.38
N THR A 108 -27.64 -16.41 7.88
CA THR A 108 -27.01 -17.66 8.34
C THR A 108 -27.25 -17.97 9.82
N ALA A 109 -27.88 -17.07 10.56
CA ALA A 109 -28.21 -17.26 11.98
C ALA A 109 -29.48 -18.11 12.21
N LEU A 110 -30.07 -18.67 11.14
CA LEU A 110 -31.22 -19.58 11.13
C LEU A 110 -30.76 -21.04 10.92
#